data_AF-A0A529U0N6-F1
#
_entry.id   AF-A0A529U0N6-F1
#
_cell.length_a   1.000
_cell.length_b   1.000
_cell.length_c   1.000
_cell.angle_alpha   90.00
_cell.angle_beta   90.00
_cell.angle_gamma   90.00
#
_symmetry.space_group_name_H-M   'P 1'
#
loop_
_entity.id
_entity.type
_entity.pdbx_description
1 polymer ?
#
loop_
_entity_poly.entity_id
_entity_poly.type
_entity_poly.pdbx_seq_one_letter_code
_entity_poly.pdbx_strand_id
1 'polypeptide(L)'
;MAPVAQTRVSGRRRRSPLPYTWQRGYLLASPALFVMLAILIYPLGYSFIMSFFRWDLSGSAPFIGTGNYTDELFGRQFNQALRNQTIFSVVS
;
A
#
# COMPACT_ATOMS: atom_id res chain seq x y z
N MET A 1 36.69 60.66 27.87
CA MET A 1 37.10 59.75 26.79
C MET A 1 37.54 58.43 27.40
N ALA A 2 36.72 57.39 27.30
CA ALA A 2 37.09 55.99 27.55
C ALA A 2 36.27 55.13 26.57
N PRO A 3 36.85 54.09 25.96
CA PRO A 3 36.27 53.44 24.79
C PRO A 3 35.12 52.49 25.15
N VAL A 4 34.17 52.44 24.24
CA VAL A 4 32.98 51.60 24.23
C VAL A 4 33.38 50.12 24.09
N ALA A 5 33.11 49.30 25.09
CA ALA A 5 33.15 47.84 24.97
C ALA A 5 31.73 47.32 24.73
N GLN A 6 31.29 47.33 23.47
CA GLN A 6 30.12 46.58 23.03
C GLN A 6 30.47 45.09 23.08
N THR A 7 30.13 44.42 24.17
CA THR A 7 30.16 42.96 24.22
C THR A 7 29.03 42.43 23.37
N ARG A 8 29.27 42.27 22.07
CA ARG A 8 28.38 41.52 21.17
C ARG A 8 28.33 40.08 21.65
N VAL A 9 27.37 39.76 22.52
CA VAL A 9 26.97 38.36 22.73
C VAL A 9 26.22 37.93 21.48
N SER A 10 27.01 37.60 20.46
CA SER A 10 26.56 36.93 19.25
C SER A 10 26.23 35.50 19.64
N GLY A 11 25.08 35.32 20.28
CA GLY A 11 24.49 34.02 20.57
C GLY A 11 24.04 33.36 19.28
N ARG A 12 24.98 33.09 18.37
CA ARG A 12 24.74 32.24 17.21
C ARG A 12 24.64 30.83 17.78
N ARG A 13 23.43 30.45 18.24
CA ARG A 13 23.06 29.05 18.45
C ARG A 13 23.37 28.34 17.14
N ARG A 14 24.54 27.72 17.06
CA ARG A 14 24.90 26.80 15.98
C ARG A 14 23.91 25.66 16.11
N ARG A 15 22.78 25.75 15.41
CA ARG A 15 21.97 24.58 15.09
C ARG A 15 22.91 23.74 14.22
N SER A 16 23.56 22.77 14.84
CA SER A 16 24.26 21.72 14.12
C SER A 16 23.23 21.09 13.18
N PRO A 17 23.44 21.12 11.86
CA PRO A 17 22.64 20.30 10.97
C PRO A 17 22.98 18.87 11.36
N LEU A 18 22.02 18.16 11.97
CA LEU A 18 22.17 16.73 12.22
C LEU A 18 22.52 16.09 10.87
N PRO A 19 23.66 15.40 10.73
CA PRO A 19 23.96 14.66 9.51
C PRO A 19 22.98 13.51 9.44
N TYR A 20 21.83 13.77 8.83
CA TYR A 20 20.77 12.80 8.59
C TYR A 20 21.25 11.89 7.47
N THR A 21 21.97 10.83 7.84
CA THR A 21 22.30 9.75 6.91
C THR A 21 21.02 8.98 6.64
N TRP A 22 20.57 8.98 5.38
CA TRP A 22 19.29 8.42 4.96
C TRP A 22 19.07 6.98 5.45
N GLN A 23 20.16 6.21 5.59
CA GLN A 23 20.20 4.87 6.18
C GLN A 23 19.57 4.78 7.57
N ARG A 24 19.83 5.74 8.47
CA ARG A 24 19.27 5.74 9.84
C ARG A 24 17.77 6.01 9.83
N GLY A 25 17.31 6.86 8.91
CA GLY A 25 15.89 7.12 8.67
C GLY A 25 15.12 5.86 8.26
N TYR A 26 15.64 5.14 7.28
CA TYR A 26 15.03 3.88 6.83
C TYR A 26 15.08 2.79 7.88
N LEU A 27 16.16 2.67 8.66
CA LEU A 27 16.24 1.70 9.76
C LEU A 27 15.16 1.93 10.81
N LEU A 28 14.92 3.19 11.21
CA LEU A 28 13.86 3.57 12.15
C LEU A 28 12.45 3.34 11.56
N ALA A 29 12.27 3.57 10.27
CA ALA A 29 10.99 3.35 9.57
C ALA A 29 10.75 1.88 9.20
N SER A 30 11.79 1.05 9.14
CA SER A 30 11.70 -0.34 8.67
C SER A 30 10.67 -1.22 9.40
N PRO A 31 10.52 -1.20 10.75
CA PRO A 31 9.49 -2.01 11.40
C PRO A 31 8.07 -1.56 11.01
N ALA A 32 7.83 -0.25 10.88
CA ALA A 32 6.53 0.27 10.47
C ALA A 32 6.20 -0.11 9.01
N LEU A 33 7.18 0.05 8.11
CA LEU A 33 7.04 -0.35 6.70
C LEU A 33 6.82 -1.86 6.55
N PHE A 34 7.51 -2.67 7.34
CA PHE A 34 7.35 -4.11 7.33
C PHE A 34 5.93 -4.52 7.75
N VAL A 35 5.42 -3.97 8.86
CA VAL A 35 4.06 -4.25 9.31
C VAL A 35 3.03 -3.78 8.29
N MET A 36 3.21 -2.59 7.72
CA MET A 36 2.32 -2.06 6.69
C MET A 36 2.30 -2.96 5.44
N LEU A 37 3.47 -3.41 4.97
CA LEU A 37 3.57 -4.37 3.87
C LEU A 37 2.94 -5.72 4.22
N ALA A 38 3.14 -6.23 5.44
CA ALA A 38 2.54 -7.48 5.87
C ALA A 38 1.01 -7.40 5.85
N ILE A 39 0.43 -6.30 6.35
CA ILE A 39 -1.02 -6.06 6.35
C ILE A 39 -1.57 -5.96 4.92
N LEU A 40 -0.80 -5.43 3.96
CA LEU A 40 -1.21 -5.34 2.56
C LEU A 40 -1.05 -6.65 1.81
N ILE A 41 0.10 -7.29 1.93
CA ILE A 41 0.46 -8.50 1.17
C ILE A 41 -0.32 -9.70 1.68
N TYR A 42 -0.59 -9.80 2.98
CA TYR A 42 -1.32 -10.94 3.56
C TYR A 42 -2.70 -11.16 2.92
N PRO A 43 -3.64 -10.19 2.91
CA PRO A 43 -4.94 -10.37 2.27
C PRO A 43 -4.83 -10.51 0.76
N LEU A 44 -3.89 -9.82 0.11
CA LEU A 44 -3.67 -9.95 -1.34
C LEU A 44 -3.24 -11.37 -1.73
N GLY A 45 -2.24 -11.91 -1.04
CA GLY A 45 -1.77 -13.27 -1.25
C GLY A 45 -2.84 -14.29 -0.92
N TYR A 46 -3.59 -14.07 0.17
CA TYR A 46 -4.73 -14.92 0.52
C TYR A 46 -5.79 -14.90 -0.58
N SER A 47 -6.27 -13.73 -1.03
CA SER A 47 -7.24 -13.61 -2.13
C SER A 47 -6.73 -14.20 -3.44
N PHE A 48 -5.43 -14.03 -3.75
CA PHE A 48 -4.83 -14.62 -4.93
C PHE A 48 -4.86 -16.14 -4.88
N ILE A 49 -4.41 -16.76 -3.79
CA ILE A 49 -4.49 -18.21 -3.58
C ILE A 49 -5.94 -18.66 -3.66
N MET A 50 -6.82 -17.96 -2.95
CA MET A 50 -8.25 -18.23 -2.87
C MET A 50 -8.94 -18.23 -4.23
N SER A 51 -8.49 -17.39 -5.17
CA SER A 51 -9.04 -17.34 -6.53
C SER A 51 -8.87 -18.63 -7.34
N PHE A 52 -7.90 -19.49 -6.97
CA PHE A 52 -7.70 -20.80 -7.59
C PHE A 52 -8.55 -21.93 -6.99
N PHE A 53 -9.23 -21.66 -5.87
CA PHE A 53 -10.11 -22.62 -5.20
C PHE A 53 -11.57 -22.25 -5.45
N ARG A 54 -12.43 -23.24 -5.69
CA ARG A 54 -13.87 -23.00 -5.70
C ARG A 54 -14.39 -23.07 -4.27
N TRP A 55 -14.81 -21.93 -3.75
CA TRP A 55 -15.37 -21.86 -2.41
C TRP A 55 -16.88 -21.85 -2.51
N ASP A 56 -17.45 -23.03 -2.70
CA ASP A 56 -18.84 -23.23 -2.37
C ASP A 56 -18.92 -23.27 -0.85
N LEU A 57 -19.83 -22.50 -0.25
CA LEU A 57 -20.11 -22.52 1.20
C LEU A 57 -20.45 -23.93 1.76
N SER A 58 -20.43 -24.99 0.93
CA SER A 58 -20.64 -26.39 1.27
C SER A 58 -19.41 -27.11 1.84
N GLY A 59 -18.31 -26.40 2.11
CA GLY A 59 -17.19 -26.91 2.92
C GLY A 59 -16.12 -27.72 2.18
N SER A 60 -16.27 -27.97 0.88
CA SER A 60 -15.16 -28.48 0.05
C SER A 60 -14.59 -27.33 -0.79
N ALA A 61 -13.30 -27.06 -0.62
CA ALA A 61 -12.55 -26.14 -1.48
C ALA A 61 -11.65 -26.93 -2.43
N PRO A 62 -12.18 -27.57 -3.49
CA PRO A 62 -11.35 -28.22 -4.48
C PRO A 62 -10.50 -27.17 -5.20
N PHE A 63 -9.23 -27.48 -5.43
CA PHE A 63 -8.34 -26.69 -6.28
C PHE A 63 -8.78 -26.88 -7.73
N ILE A 64 -9.37 -25.84 -8.34
CA ILE A 64 -9.86 -25.88 -9.73
C ILE A 64 -8.93 -25.08 -10.67
N GLY A 65 -7.83 -24.52 -10.13
CA GLY A 65 -6.88 -23.75 -10.92
C GLY A 65 -7.56 -22.52 -11.53
N THR A 66 -7.53 -22.37 -12.86
CA THR A 66 -8.12 -21.22 -13.56
C THR A 66 -9.56 -21.44 -14.03
N GLY A 67 -10.17 -22.59 -13.74
CA GLY A 67 -11.53 -22.91 -14.23
C GLY A 67 -12.61 -21.91 -13.79
N ASN A 68 -12.48 -21.32 -12.59
CA ASN A 68 -13.37 -20.26 -12.11
C ASN A 68 -13.39 -19.06 -13.07
N TYR A 69 -12.22 -18.62 -13.53
CA TYR A 69 -12.11 -17.45 -14.39
C TYR A 69 -12.78 -17.67 -15.76
N THR A 70 -12.68 -18.87 -16.33
CA THR A 70 -13.35 -19.16 -17.61
C THR A 70 -14.86 -19.19 -17.48
N ASP A 71 -15.40 -19.80 -16.42
CA ASP A 71 -16.85 -19.87 -16.22
C ASP A 71 -17.46 -18.50 -15.89
N GLU A 72 -16.77 -17.67 -15.10
CA GLU A 72 -17.20 -16.31 -14.80
C GLU A 72 -17.03 -15.36 -15.99
N LEU A 73 -15.91 -15.39 -16.70
CA LEU A 73 -15.67 -14.49 -17.84
C LEU A 73 -16.58 -14.78 -19.03
N PHE A 74 -16.96 -16.05 -19.26
CA PHE A 74 -17.85 -16.44 -20.34
C PHE A 74 -19.32 -16.61 -19.90
N GLY A 75 -19.61 -16.33 -18.63
CA GLY A 75 -20.97 -16.29 -18.11
C GLY A 75 -21.79 -15.17 -18.73
N ARG A 76 -23.03 -15.47 -19.16
CA ARG A 76 -23.97 -14.48 -19.71
C ARG A 76 -24.21 -13.30 -18.76
N GLN A 77 -24.18 -13.57 -17.46
CA GLN A 77 -24.41 -12.56 -16.41
C GLN A 77 -23.24 -11.58 -16.27
N PHE A 78 -21.99 -12.05 -16.37
CA PHE A 78 -20.81 -11.20 -16.35
C PHE A 78 -20.78 -10.24 -17.55
N ASN A 79 -21.03 -10.74 -18.76
CA ASN A 79 -21.07 -9.90 -19.96
C ASN A 79 -22.16 -8.80 -19.86
N GLN A 80 -23.32 -9.16 -19.33
CA GLN A 80 -24.41 -8.20 -19.13
C GLN A 80 -24.06 -7.14 -18.07
N ALA A 81 -23.44 -7.54 -16.95
CA ALA A 81 -22.96 -6.61 -15.94
C ALA A 81 -21.86 -5.69 -16.50
N LEU A 82 -20.92 -6.24 -17.27
CA LEU A 82 -19.84 -5.48 -17.89
C LEU A 82 -20.37 -4.43 -18.86
N ARG A 83 -21.32 -4.81 -19.73
CA ARG A 83 -21.99 -3.89 -20.67
C ARG A 83 -22.69 -2.76 -19.93
N ASN A 84 -23.45 -3.07 -18.88
CA ASN A 84 -24.13 -2.05 -18.09
C ASN A 84 -23.13 -1.10 -17.43
N GLN A 85 -22.07 -1.63 -16.82
CA GLN A 85 -21.03 -0.83 -16.16
C GLN A 85 -20.32 0.10 -17.15
N THR A 86 -19.99 -0.38 -18.36
CA THR A 86 -19.38 0.44 -19.41
C THR A 86 -20.32 1.54 -19.88
N ILE A 87 -21.62 1.23 -20.07
CA ILE A 87 -22.62 2.24 -20.43
C ILE A 87 -22.69 3.32 -19.35
N PHE A 88 -22.80 2.95 -18.07
CA PHE A 88 -22.81 3.92 -16.97
C PHE A 88 -21.54 4.76 -16.93
N SER A 89 -20.35 4.17 -17.05
CA SER A 89 -19.09 4.91 -16.96
C SER A 89 -18.87 5.90 -18.10
N VAL A 90 -19.44 5.65 -19.28
CA VAL A 90 -19.32 6.54 -20.44
C VAL A 90 -20.39 7.64 -20.42
N VAL A 91 -21.55 7.35 -19.82
CA VAL A 91 -22.69 8.26 -19.76
C VAL A 91 -22.66 9.17 -18.53
N SER A 92 -22.04 8.74 -17.42
CA SER A 92 -21.87 9.53 -16.19
C SER A 92 -20.81 10.62 -16.34
#